data_AF-A0A818FYI1-F1
#
_entry.id   AF-A0A818FYI1-F1
#
_cell.length_a   1.000
_cell.length_b   1.000
_cell.length_c   1.000
_cell.angle_alpha   90.00
_cell.angle_beta   90.00
_cell.angle_gamma   90.00
#
_symmetry.space_group_name_H-M   'P 1'
#
loop_
_entity.id
_entity.type
_entity.pdbx_description
1 polymer ?
#
loop_
_entity_poly.entity_id
_entity_poly.type
_entity_poly.pdbx_seq_one_letter_code
_entity_poly.pdbx_strand_id
1 'polypeptide(L)'
;MDFVLDKESSLIDTSVLPSDIFTRVDNDFYSIVKVLAGDSVFNILRIQLINSARKLLCSPDVFAFFQLESEETDKIKAESCFKSKTGQYVVKPCIQTGLSYLIKLLKKN
;
A
#
# COMPACT_ATOMS: atom_id res chain seq x y z
N MET A 1 -13.61 23.98 2.73
CA MET A 1 -14.76 23.45 3.51
C MET A 1 -14.28 22.12 4.05
N ASP A 2 -13.51 22.18 5.13
CA ASP A 2 -12.63 21.11 5.61
C ASP A 2 -13.22 20.44 6.85
N PHE A 3 -14.25 19.60 6.64
CA PHE A 3 -15.02 19.04 7.77
C PHE A 3 -15.44 17.57 7.62
N VAL A 4 -14.61 16.71 6.98
CA VAL A 4 -14.92 15.26 6.92
C VAL A 4 -13.74 14.32 7.24
N LEU A 5 -12.48 14.79 7.26
CA LEU A 5 -11.34 13.84 7.38
C LEU A 5 -11.00 13.38 8.81
N ASP A 6 -11.43 14.08 9.87
CA ASP A 6 -11.01 13.77 11.24
C ASP A 6 -11.85 12.71 11.96
N LYS A 7 -13.08 12.42 11.51
CA LYS A 7 -13.97 11.47 12.20
C LYS A 7 -13.70 9.99 11.88
N GLU A 8 -12.99 9.68 10.81
CA GLU A 8 -12.67 8.28 10.45
C GLU A 8 -11.43 7.72 11.18
N SER A 9 -10.60 8.59 11.76
CA SER A 9 -9.40 8.15 12.48
C SER A 9 -9.74 7.27 13.69
N SER A 10 -10.86 7.51 14.39
CA SER A 10 -11.18 6.83 15.65
C SER A 10 -11.67 5.38 15.53
N LEU A 11 -11.77 4.80 14.33
CA LEU A 11 -12.33 3.45 14.11
C LEU A 11 -11.31 2.39 13.64
N ILE A 12 -10.03 2.74 13.58
CA ILE A 12 -8.99 1.81 13.12
C ILE A 12 -8.58 0.90 14.27
N ASP A 13 -8.91 -0.38 14.16
CA ASP A 13 -8.51 -1.42 15.11
C ASP A 13 -7.03 -1.75 14.94
N THR A 14 -6.19 -1.22 15.83
CA THR A 14 -4.74 -1.47 15.82
C THR A 14 -4.37 -2.83 16.40
N SER A 15 -5.30 -3.58 17.00
CA SER A 15 -5.01 -4.90 17.58
C SER A 15 -4.65 -5.95 16.52
N VAL A 16 -4.99 -5.69 15.25
CA VAL A 16 -4.62 -6.52 14.11
C VAL A 16 -3.14 -6.40 13.73
N LEU A 17 -2.43 -5.36 14.21
CA LEU A 17 -1.00 -5.22 14.00
C LEU A 17 -0.21 -5.94 15.11
N PRO A 18 0.80 -6.74 14.76
CA PRO A 18 1.69 -7.31 15.75
C PRO A 18 2.56 -6.21 16.38
N SER A 19 2.84 -6.33 17.68
CA SER A 19 3.57 -5.32 18.47
C SER A 19 5.01 -5.09 18.02
N ASP A 20 5.59 -6.01 17.25
CA ASP A 20 6.95 -5.97 16.73
C ASP A 20 7.01 -5.56 15.24
N ILE A 21 5.93 -5.01 14.68
CA ILE A 21 5.84 -4.66 13.25
C ILE A 21 7.00 -3.76 12.76
N PHE A 22 7.51 -2.87 13.60
CA PHE A 22 8.60 -1.95 13.23
C PHE A 22 9.99 -2.59 13.20
N THR A 23 10.16 -3.79 13.75
CA THR A 23 11.41 -4.56 13.67
C THR A 23 11.36 -5.64 12.59
N ARG A 24 10.18 -5.96 12.06
CA ARG A 24 10.01 -6.91 10.97
C ARG A 24 10.48 -6.32 9.64
N VAL A 25 11.19 -7.14 8.87
CA VAL A 25 11.72 -6.80 7.56
C VAL A 25 11.48 -7.95 6.57
N ASP A 26 11.57 -7.64 5.28
CA ASP A 26 11.47 -8.61 4.18
C ASP A 26 10.23 -9.50 4.32
N ASN A 27 10.42 -10.83 4.33
CA ASN A 27 9.32 -11.79 4.31
C ASN A 27 8.39 -11.65 5.52
N ASP A 28 8.92 -11.30 6.70
CA ASP A 28 8.11 -11.15 7.91
C ASP A 28 7.17 -9.95 7.77
N PHE A 29 7.69 -8.83 7.26
CA PHE A 29 6.87 -7.65 6.96
C PHE A 29 5.86 -7.94 5.85
N TYR A 30 6.31 -8.55 4.75
CA TYR A 30 5.46 -8.85 3.61
C TYR A 30 4.31 -9.81 3.94
N SER A 31 4.52 -10.77 4.84
CA SER A 31 3.47 -11.69 5.26
C SER A 31 2.28 -10.95 5.90
N ILE A 32 2.57 -9.92 6.69
CA ILE A 32 1.57 -9.08 7.35
C ILE A 32 0.87 -8.18 6.32
N VAL A 33 1.62 -7.60 5.39
CA VAL A 33 1.05 -6.80 4.28
C VAL A 33 0.05 -7.62 3.48
N LYS A 34 0.37 -8.87 3.14
CA LYS A 34 -0.55 -9.75 2.42
C LYS A 34 -1.86 -9.98 3.17
N VAL A 35 -1.78 -10.24 4.47
CA VAL A 35 -2.96 -10.47 5.32
C VAL A 35 -3.83 -9.22 5.44
N LEU A 36 -3.22 -8.05 5.62
CA LEU A 36 -3.95 -6.81 5.91
C LEU A 36 -4.39 -6.02 4.67
N ALA A 37 -3.63 -6.10 3.58
CA ALA A 37 -3.81 -5.25 2.40
C ALA A 37 -3.89 -6.04 1.07
N GLY A 38 -3.73 -7.37 1.12
CA GLY A 38 -3.85 -8.26 -0.04
C GLY A 38 -2.60 -8.35 -0.92
N ASP A 39 -2.62 -9.31 -1.85
CA ASP A 39 -1.48 -9.63 -2.70
C ASP A 39 -1.05 -8.48 -3.63
N SER A 40 -2.01 -7.69 -4.15
CA SER A 40 -1.67 -6.58 -5.04
C SER A 40 -0.86 -5.50 -4.31
N VAL A 41 -1.22 -5.15 -3.07
CA VAL A 41 -0.45 -4.19 -2.27
C VAL A 41 0.93 -4.77 -1.95
N PHE A 42 1.00 -6.05 -1.55
CA PHE A 42 2.26 -6.75 -1.35
C PHE A 42 3.18 -6.67 -2.57
N ASN A 43 2.67 -6.98 -3.76
CA ASN A 43 3.47 -6.98 -5.00
C ASN A 43 4.01 -5.58 -5.32
N ILE A 44 3.19 -4.54 -5.10
CA ILE A 44 3.56 -3.13 -5.27
C ILE A 44 4.66 -2.70 -4.29
N LEU A 45 4.59 -3.13 -3.02
CA LEU A 45 5.65 -2.81 -2.06
C LEU A 45 6.94 -3.58 -2.37
N ARG A 46 6.82 -4.85 -2.74
CA ARG A 46 7.95 -5.74 -3.00
C ARG A 46 8.81 -5.28 -4.17
N ILE A 47 8.19 -4.91 -5.30
CA ILE A 47 8.93 -4.46 -6.50
C ILE A 47 9.72 -3.18 -6.24
N GLN A 48 9.28 -2.35 -5.29
CA GLN A 48 9.96 -1.11 -4.88
C GLN A 48 10.91 -1.31 -3.69
N LEU A 49 11.13 -2.54 -3.24
CA LEU A 49 11.95 -2.88 -2.07
C LEU A 49 11.50 -2.15 -0.78
N ILE A 50 10.21 -1.85 -0.68
CA ILE A 50 9.55 -1.35 0.53
C ILE A 50 9.30 -2.55 1.44
N ASN A 51 10.37 -2.98 2.10
CA ASN A 51 10.44 -4.22 2.86
C ASN A 51 10.29 -4.03 4.38
N SER A 52 9.84 -2.87 4.85
CA SER A 52 9.60 -2.61 6.27
C SER A 52 8.57 -1.49 6.48
N ALA A 53 7.98 -1.46 7.67
CA ALA A 53 7.05 -0.39 8.06
C ALA A 53 7.71 1.00 7.97
N ARG A 54 8.97 1.12 8.37
CA ARG A 54 9.72 2.39 8.31
C ARG A 54 9.91 2.87 6.88
N LYS A 55 10.30 1.98 5.96
CA LYS A 55 10.43 2.35 4.55
C LYS A 55 9.10 2.81 3.99
N LEU A 56 8.02 2.08 4.27
CA LEU A 56 6.67 2.44 3.80
C LEU A 56 6.25 3.82 4.30
N LEU A 57 6.44 4.12 5.58
CA LEU A 57 6.09 5.42 6.16
C LEU A 57 6.94 6.57 5.62
N CYS A 58 8.16 6.29 5.15
CA CYS A 58 9.05 7.26 4.54
C CYS A 58 8.89 7.36 3.01
N SER A 59 8.05 6.53 2.37
CA SER A 59 7.80 6.58 0.93
C SER A 59 6.70 7.62 0.63
N PRO A 60 7.01 8.73 -0.07
CA PRO A 60 6.05 9.82 -0.28
C PRO A 60 4.91 9.45 -1.24
N ASP A 61 5.20 8.65 -2.27
CA ASP A 61 4.20 8.12 -3.21
C ASP A 61 4.60 6.70 -3.64
N VAL A 62 3.85 5.72 -3.14
CA VAL A 62 4.05 4.29 -3.42
C VAL A 62 3.61 3.92 -4.84
N PHE A 63 2.77 4.72 -5.50
CA PHE A 63 2.27 4.42 -6.84
C PHE A 63 3.03 5.15 -7.95
N ALA A 64 3.95 6.06 -7.61
CA ALA A 64 4.73 6.85 -8.57
C ALA A 64 5.47 5.99 -9.61
N PHE A 65 5.96 4.80 -9.20
CA PHE A 65 6.68 3.91 -10.11
C PHE A 65 5.82 3.39 -11.29
N PHE A 66 4.49 3.50 -11.23
CA PHE A 66 3.63 3.18 -12.38
C PHE A 66 3.83 4.12 -13.57
N GLN A 67 4.51 5.25 -13.40
CA GLN A 67 4.87 6.11 -14.53
C GLN A 67 6.05 5.57 -15.33
N LEU A 68 6.81 4.61 -14.79
CA LEU A 68 7.91 3.99 -15.50
C LEU A 68 7.36 3.07 -16.61
N GLU A 69 8.07 3.04 -17.73
CA GLU A 69 7.83 2.12 -18.84
C GLU A 69 8.84 0.97 -18.72
N SER A 70 8.41 -0.13 -18.11
CA SER A 70 9.22 -1.34 -17.97
C SER A 70 8.33 -2.58 -17.92
N GLU A 71 8.86 -3.72 -18.36
CA GLU A 71 8.13 -5.00 -18.33
C GLU A 71 7.67 -5.37 -16.92
N GLU A 72 8.46 -5.07 -15.90
CA GLU A 72 8.10 -5.31 -14.51
C GLU A 72 6.93 -4.45 -14.06
N THR A 73 6.93 -3.17 -14.43
CA THR A 73 5.81 -2.27 -14.11
C THR A 73 4.54 -2.64 -14.88
N ASP A 74 4.66 -3.10 -16.12
CA ASP A 74 3.51 -3.50 -16.94
C ASP A 74 2.79 -4.72 -16.37
N LYS A 75 3.53 -5.70 -15.85
CA LYS A 75 2.96 -6.85 -15.14
C LYS A 75 2.13 -6.41 -13.94
N ILE A 76 2.66 -5.50 -13.12
CA ILE A 76 1.95 -5.02 -11.93
C ILE A 76 0.74 -4.15 -12.31
N LYS A 77 0.84 -3.31 -13.35
CA LYS A 77 -0.27 -2.50 -13.87
C LYS A 77 -1.42 -3.38 -14.35
N ALA A 78 -1.14 -4.49 -15.03
CA ALA A 78 -2.16 -5.41 -15.52
C ALA A 78 -3.00 -6.00 -14.37
N GLU A 79 -2.40 -6.26 -13.22
CA GLU A 79 -3.07 -6.79 -12.04
C GLU A 79 -3.76 -5.69 -11.20
N SER A 80 -3.13 -4.52 -11.11
CA SER A 80 -3.45 -3.50 -10.10
C SER A 80 -4.22 -2.30 -10.64
N CYS A 81 -4.33 -2.15 -11.96
CA CYS A 81 -4.95 -0.98 -12.59
C CYS A 81 -6.12 -1.36 -13.51
N PHE A 82 -7.02 -0.42 -13.72
CA PHE A 82 -7.90 -0.38 -14.87
C PHE A 82 -7.19 0.37 -16.00
N LYS A 83 -7.19 -0.21 -17.21
CA LYS A 83 -6.74 0.49 -18.42
C LYS A 83 -7.93 1.19 -19.05
N SER A 84 -7.87 2.50 -19.13
CA SER A 84 -8.87 3.31 -19.83
C SER A 84 -8.77 3.14 -21.34
N LYS A 85 -9.83 3.54 -22.07
CA LYS A 85 -9.83 3.53 -23.55
C LYS A 85 -8.75 4.42 -24.17
N THR A 86 -8.29 5.45 -23.45
CA THR A 86 -7.22 6.36 -23.89
C THR A 86 -5.82 5.81 -23.57
N GLY A 87 -5.71 4.61 -23.01
CA GLY A 87 -4.43 3.97 -22.66
C GLY A 87 -3.89 4.36 -21.29
N GLN A 88 -4.53 5.29 -20.56
CA GLN A 88 -4.14 5.64 -19.19
C GLN A 88 -4.48 4.52 -18.21
N TYR A 89 -3.58 4.24 -17.27
CA TYR A 89 -3.80 3.30 -16.18
C TYR A 89 -4.26 4.04 -14.92
N VAL A 90 -5.29 3.52 -14.28
CA VAL A 90 -5.82 4.01 -13.00
C VAL A 90 -5.77 2.88 -11.98
N VAL A 91 -5.09 3.08 -10.85
CA VAL A 91 -5.01 2.08 -9.79
C VAL A 91 -6.42 1.72 -9.29
N LYS A 92 -6.71 0.43 -9.11
CA LYS A 92 -8.00 -0.03 -8.59
C LYS A 92 -8.24 0.61 -7.21
N PRO A 93 -9.39 1.26 -6.95
CA PRO A 93 -9.62 1.98 -5.71
C PRO A 93 -9.42 1.15 -4.44
N CYS A 94 -9.83 -0.13 -4.44
CA CYS A 94 -9.65 -1.00 -3.27
C CYS A 94 -8.17 -1.26 -2.92
N ILE A 95 -7.26 -1.21 -3.89
CA ILE A 95 -5.81 -1.32 -3.63
C ILE A 95 -5.31 -0.07 -2.93
N GLN A 96 -5.76 1.12 -3.37
CA GLN A 96 -5.43 2.39 -2.72
C GLN A 96 -5.98 2.43 -1.29
N THR A 97 -7.22 1.97 -1.08
CA THR A 97 -7.83 1.86 0.24
C THR A 97 -7.05 0.89 1.14
N GLY A 98 -6.65 -0.28 0.64
CA GLY A 98 -5.86 -1.25 1.40
C GLY A 98 -4.51 -0.70 1.84
N LEU A 99 -3.79 -0.02 0.96
CA LEU A 99 -2.53 0.65 1.30
C LEU A 99 -2.75 1.79 2.30
N SER A 100 -3.76 2.64 2.08
CA SER A 100 -4.08 3.75 2.98
C SER A 100 -4.42 3.25 4.38
N TYR A 101 -5.22 2.19 4.48
CA TYR A 101 -5.56 1.54 5.73
C TYR A 101 -4.31 1.03 6.46
N LEU A 102 -3.42 0.31 5.76
CA LEU A 102 -2.14 -0.15 6.32
C LEU A 102 -1.28 1.02 6.83
N ILE A 103 -1.16 2.11 6.08
CA ILE A 103 -0.40 3.29 6.51
C ILE A 103 -1.02 3.92 7.76
N LYS A 104 -2.35 4.04 7.81
CA LYS A 104 -3.05 4.60 8.97
C LYS A 104 -2.87 3.71 10.22
N LEU A 105 -2.92 2.39 10.06
CA LEU A 105 -2.62 1.42 11.11
C LEU A 105 -1.20 1.64 11.67
N LEU A 106 -0.21 1.73 10.78
CA LEU A 106 1.19 1.93 11.16
C LEU A 106 1.46 3.29 11.82
N LYS A 107 0.73 4.34 11.47
CA LYS A 107 0.91 5.68 12.08
C LYS A 107 0.30 5.81 13.48
N LYS A 108 -0.60 4.89 13.86
CA LYS A 108 -1.28 4.88 15.16
C LYS A 108 -0.61 3.99 16.20
N ASN A 109 0.34 3.18 15.78
CA ASN A 109 1.12 2.26 16.60
C ASN A 109 2.50 2.88 16.88
#